data_AF-A0A2T9ZF77-F1
#
_entry.id   AF-A0A2T9ZF77-F1
#
_cell.length_a   1.000
_cell.length_b   1.000
_cell.length_c   1.000
_cell.angle_alpha   90.00
_cell.angle_beta   90.00
_cell.angle_gamma   90.00
#
_symmetry.space_group_name_H-M   'P 1'
#
loop_
_entity.id
_entity.type
_entity.pdbx_description
1 polymer ?
#
loop_
_entity_poly.entity_id
_entity_poly.type
_entity_poly.pdbx_seq_one_letter_code
_entity_poly.pdbx_strand_id
1 'polypeptide(L)'
;MFYVNNQYSYPPQLIDEARVAAIRSLKKKTTLLISFYVFIVACFIGFGAQTLRSYILTKRPFSLVSFVLNVVFLLYSLYCIFNVLKERRKKIAWFKSPSTDPYFIINGIYPKEDINIATFYQPHREQPLVRA
;
A
#
# COMPACT_ATOMS: atom_id res chain seq x y z
N MET A 1 18.66 1.35 -13.52
CA MET A 1 18.53 0.11 -14.31
C MET A 1 17.49 0.37 -15.40
N PHE A 2 17.91 0.37 -16.66
CA PHE A 2 17.01 0.62 -17.80
C PHE A 2 16.29 -0.68 -18.15
N TYR A 3 14.97 -0.70 -18.02
CA TYR A 3 14.16 -1.80 -18.55
C TYR A 3 13.95 -1.51 -20.04
N VAL A 4 14.65 -2.24 -20.91
CA VAL A 4 14.40 -2.21 -22.35
C VAL A 4 13.03 -2.86 -22.57
N ASN A 5 12.02 -2.03 -22.81
CA ASN A 5 10.67 -2.47 -23.15
C ASN A 5 10.68 -2.93 -24.61
N ASN A 6 10.94 -4.22 -24.85
CA ASN A 6 10.59 -4.84 -26.12
C ASN A 6 9.07 -4.87 -26.18
N GLN A 7 8.49 -3.83 -26.80
CA GLN A 7 7.06 -3.57 -26.91
C GLN A 7 6.31 -4.74 -27.54
N TYR A 8 5.91 -5.72 -26.72
CA TYR A 8 4.68 -6.44 -26.98
C TYR A 8 3.56 -5.48 -26.63
N SER A 9 2.85 -5.00 -27.66
CA SER A 9 1.61 -4.26 -27.49
C SER A 9 0.62 -5.20 -26.81
N TYR A 10 0.58 -5.16 -25.47
CA TYR A 10 -0.39 -5.95 -24.72
C TYR A 10 -1.79 -5.49 -25.16
N PRO A 11 -2.71 -6.41 -25.47
CA PRO A 11 -4.06 -6.04 -25.82
C PRO A 11 -4.68 -5.26 -24.65
N PRO A 12 -5.43 -4.18 -24.92
CA PRO A 12 -5.94 -3.28 -23.89
C PRO A 12 -6.78 -4.02 -22.84
N GLN A 13 -7.49 -5.07 -23.25
CA GLN A 13 -8.27 -5.95 -22.38
C GLN A 13 -7.42 -6.61 -21.28
N LEU A 14 -6.22 -7.12 -21.60
CA LEU A 14 -5.33 -7.75 -20.62
C LEU A 14 -4.76 -6.72 -19.64
N ILE A 15 -4.51 -5.49 -20.10
CA ILE A 15 -4.03 -4.40 -19.26
C ILE A 15 -5.11 -4.03 -18.24
N ASP A 16 -6.35 -3.87 -18.67
CA ASP A 16 -7.47 -3.50 -17.80
C ASP A 16 -7.80 -4.60 -16.79
N GLU A 17 -7.81 -5.86 -17.20
CA GLU A 17 -7.97 -7.01 -16.30
C GLU A 17 -6.86 -7.06 -15.25
N ALA A 18 -5.60 -6.87 -15.66
CA ALA A 18 -4.46 -6.82 -14.76
C ALA A 18 -4.56 -5.64 -13.77
N ARG A 19 -4.99 -4.45 -14.21
CA ARG A 19 -5.25 -3.29 -13.32
C ARG A 19 -6.27 -3.66 -12.25
N VAL A 20 -7.40 -4.23 -12.66
CA VAL A 20 -8.49 -4.61 -11.73
C VAL A 20 -8.00 -5.68 -10.75
N ALA A 21 -7.27 -6.68 -11.22
CA ALA A 21 -6.72 -7.76 -10.39
C ALA A 21 -5.70 -7.23 -9.37
N ALA A 22 -4.77 -6.37 -9.81
CA ALA A 22 -3.77 -5.75 -8.94
C ALA A 22 -4.41 -4.88 -7.85
N ILE A 23 -5.38 -4.03 -8.22
CA ILE A 23 -6.13 -3.18 -7.28
C ILE A 23 -6.92 -4.05 -6.28
N ARG A 24 -7.58 -5.12 -6.76
CA ARG A 24 -8.36 -6.03 -5.90
C ARG A 24 -7.46 -6.77 -4.90
N SER A 25 -6.33 -7.29 -5.36
CA SER A 25 -5.34 -7.97 -4.51
C SER A 25 -4.78 -7.02 -3.45
N LEU A 26 -4.38 -5.80 -3.84
CA LEU A 26 -3.92 -4.76 -2.93
C LEU A 26 -4.99 -4.40 -1.89
N LYS A 27 -6.24 -4.21 -2.32
CA LYS A 27 -7.38 -3.94 -1.42
C LYS A 27 -7.56 -5.08 -0.42
N LYS A 28 -7.53 -6.34 -0.85
CA LYS A 28 -7.67 -7.50 0.05
C LYS A 28 -6.56 -7.56 1.10
N LYS A 29 -5.29 -7.45 0.68
CA LYS A 29 -4.13 -7.46 1.59
C LYS A 29 -4.15 -6.31 2.59
N THR A 30 -4.41 -5.09 2.12
CA THR A 30 -4.46 -3.90 2.99
C THR A 30 -5.68 -3.91 3.91
N THR A 31 -6.84 -4.36 3.46
CA THR A 31 -8.01 -4.53 4.33
C THR A 31 -7.74 -5.53 5.44
N LEU A 32 -7.15 -6.70 5.14
CA LEU A 32 -6.81 -7.69 6.16
C LEU A 32 -5.83 -7.13 7.20
N LEU A 33 -4.81 -6.41 6.74
CA LEU A 33 -3.84 -5.75 7.63
C LEU A 33 -4.50 -4.67 8.50
N ILE A 34 -5.39 -3.84 7.93
CA ILE A 34 -6.14 -2.82 8.68
C ILE A 34 -7.05 -3.50 9.72
N SER A 35 -7.76 -4.56 9.36
CA SER A 35 -8.60 -5.32 10.30
C SER A 35 -7.80 -5.85 11.49
N PHE A 36 -6.58 -6.35 11.24
CA PHE A 36 -5.68 -6.80 12.30
C PHE A 36 -5.26 -5.65 13.23
N TYR A 37 -4.89 -4.49 12.68
CA TYR A 37 -4.57 -3.32 13.50
C TYR A 37 -5.78 -2.78 14.27
N VAL A 38 -6.98 -2.78 13.69
CA VAL A 38 -8.21 -2.37 14.38
C VAL A 38 -8.51 -3.31 15.55
N PHE A 39 -8.29 -4.61 15.39
CA PHE A 39 -8.40 -5.57 16.48
C PHE A 39 -7.40 -5.26 17.61
N ILE A 40 -6.13 -4.99 17.28
CA ILE A 40 -5.10 -4.59 18.26
C ILE A 40 -5.51 -3.30 18.99
N VAL A 41 -6.03 -2.30 18.28
CA VAL A 41 -6.53 -1.05 18.86
C VAL A 41 -7.65 -1.33 19.86
N ALA A 42 -8.61 -2.20 19.52
CA ALA A 42 -9.68 -2.59 20.44
C ALA A 42 -9.14 -3.27 21.71
N CYS A 43 -8.14 -4.15 21.58
CA CYS A 43 -7.46 -4.76 22.73
C CYS A 43 -6.80 -3.72 23.64
N PHE A 44 -6.05 -2.77 23.06
CA PHE A 44 -5.38 -1.71 23.84
C PHE A 44 -6.38 -0.77 24.53
N ILE A 45 -7.53 -0.47 23.91
CA ILE A 45 -8.60 0.29 24.57
C ILE A 45 -9.14 -0.49 25.79
N GLY A 46 -9.38 -1.80 25.63
CA GLY A 46 -9.82 -2.66 26.74
C GLY A 46 -8.82 -2.72 27.90
N PHE A 47 -7.55 -3.02 27.60
CA PHE A 47 -6.48 -3.05 28.61
C PHE A 47 -6.22 -1.66 29.23
N GLY A 48 -6.31 -0.59 28.45
CA GLY A 48 -6.21 0.78 28.92
C GLY A 48 -7.30 1.12 29.93
N ALA A 49 -8.56 0.77 29.64
CA ALA A 49 -9.67 0.98 30.57
C ALA A 49 -9.49 0.19 31.88
N GLN A 50 -9.05 -1.07 31.79
CA GLN A 50 -8.81 -1.91 32.96
C GLN A 50 -7.67 -1.35 33.85
N THR A 51 -6.53 -0.99 33.24
CA THR A 51 -5.38 -0.44 33.96
C THR A 51 -5.68 0.92 34.60
N LEU A 52 -6.44 1.77 33.90
CA LEU A 52 -6.91 3.04 34.44
C LEU A 52 -7.82 2.84 35.66
N ARG A 53 -8.79 1.92 35.57
CA ARG A 53 -9.67 1.57 36.69
C ARG A 53 -8.85 1.08 37.89
N SER A 54 -7.89 0.19 37.66
CA SER A 54 -7.01 -0.30 38.72
C SER A 54 -6.19 0.82 39.35
N TYR A 55 -5.68 1.78 38.59
CA TYR A 55 -4.95 2.93 39.12
C TYR A 55 -5.83 3.82 40.01
N ILE A 56 -7.06 4.11 39.58
CA ILE A 56 -7.99 4.96 40.35
C ILE A 56 -8.33 4.31 41.70
N LEU A 57 -8.60 3.00 41.72
CA LEU A 57 -9.03 2.28 42.92
C LEU A 57 -7.87 1.93 43.87
N THR A 58 -6.73 1.50 43.34
CA THR A 58 -5.64 0.94 44.15
C THR A 58 -4.42 1.86 44.26
N LYS A 59 -4.37 2.95 43.49
CA LYS A 59 -3.25 3.93 43.44
C LYS A 59 -1.87 3.31 43.21
N ARG A 60 -1.81 2.09 42.66
CA ARG A 60 -0.54 1.39 42.41
C ARG A 60 0.22 2.08 41.27
N PRO A 61 1.47 2.51 41.47
CA PRO A 61 2.26 3.21 40.44
C PRO A 61 2.49 2.36 39.19
N PHE A 62 2.58 1.03 39.35
CA PHE A 62 2.68 0.09 38.23
C PHE A 62 1.49 0.18 37.26
N SER A 63 0.28 0.43 37.78
CA SER A 63 -0.92 0.59 36.95
C SER A 63 -0.87 1.87 36.09
N LEU A 64 -0.26 2.95 36.62
CA LEU A 64 -0.07 4.20 35.89
C LEU A 64 0.94 4.01 34.74
N VAL A 65 2.09 3.38 35.02
CA VAL A 65 3.10 3.10 33.99
C VAL A 65 2.53 2.21 32.89
N SER A 66 1.78 1.16 33.27
CA SER A 66 1.10 0.28 32.32
C SER A 66 0.09 1.03 31.46
N PHE A 67 -0.69 1.95 32.05
CA PHE A 67 -1.63 2.79 31.31
C PHE A 67 -0.90 3.70 30.30
N VAL A 68 0.17 4.38 30.70
CA VAL A 68 0.97 5.22 29.80
C VAL A 68 1.53 4.41 28.63
N LEU A 69 2.08 3.22 28.90
CA LEU A 69 2.57 2.32 27.84
C LEU A 69 1.44 1.90 26.89
N ASN A 70 0.26 1.55 27.40
CA ASN A 70 -0.91 1.23 26.58
C ASN A 70 -1.28 2.39 25.66
N VAL A 71 -1.28 3.62 26.16
CA VAL A 71 -1.57 4.82 25.34
C VAL A 71 -0.53 5.00 24.23
N VAL A 72 0.77 4.81 24.52
CA VAL A 72 1.83 4.91 23.51
C VAL A 72 1.64 3.85 22.42
N PHE A 73 1.39 2.59 22.79
CA PHE A 73 1.15 1.52 21.81
C PHE A 73 -0.13 1.70 21.01
N LEU A 74 -1.18 2.27 21.63
CA LEU A 74 -2.42 2.63 20.97
C LEU A 74 -2.16 3.68 19.88
N LEU A 75 -1.45 4.77 20.22
CA LEU A 75 -1.09 5.83 19.27
C LEU A 75 -0.21 5.29 18.14
N TYR A 76 0.75 4.41 18.45
CA TYR A 76 1.58 3.77 17.44
C TYR A 76 0.76 2.89 16.49
N SER A 77 -0.19 2.13 17.01
CA SER A 77 -1.09 1.29 16.21
C SER A 77 -1.95 2.14 15.26
N LEU A 78 -2.47 3.27 15.73
CA LEU A 78 -3.19 4.23 14.90
C LEU A 78 -2.29 4.81 13.80
N TYR A 79 -1.05 5.19 14.14
CA TYR A 79 -0.05 5.65 13.17
C TYR A 79 0.21 4.61 12.06
N CYS A 80 0.34 3.33 12.42
CA CYS A 80 0.48 2.26 11.44
C CYS A 80 -0.74 2.16 10.50
N ILE A 81 -1.97 2.27 11.03
CA ILE A 81 -3.19 2.28 10.21
C ILE A 81 -3.16 3.44 9.19
N PHE A 82 -2.82 4.65 9.64
CA PHE A 82 -2.73 5.82 8.76
C PHE A 82 -1.68 5.63 7.66
N ASN A 83 -0.50 5.09 7.99
CA ASN A 83 0.54 4.80 6.99
C ASN A 83 0.09 3.75 5.97
N VAL A 84 -0.56 2.66 6.41
CA VAL A 84 -1.11 1.64 5.51
C VAL A 84 -2.17 2.23 4.57
N LEU A 85 -3.06 3.09 5.09
CA LEU A 85 -4.07 3.78 4.29
C LEU A 85 -3.44 4.74 3.28
N LYS A 86 -2.42 5.51 3.69
CA LYS A 86 -1.68 6.42 2.82
C LYS A 86 -0.98 5.67 1.68
N GLU A 87 -0.28 4.58 2.01
CA GLU A 87 0.36 3.71 1.01
C GLU A 87 -0.66 3.11 0.04
N ARG A 88 -1.78 2.61 0.56
CA ARG A 88 -2.85 2.06 -0.27
C ARG A 88 -3.35 3.09 -1.27
N ARG A 89 -3.60 4.33 -0.85
CA ARG A 89 -4.04 5.40 -1.75
C ARG A 89 -3.00 5.71 -2.81
N LYS A 90 -1.72 5.82 -2.44
CA LYS A 90 -0.61 6.03 -3.38
C LYS A 90 -0.51 4.92 -4.43
N LYS A 91 -0.50 3.66 -3.99
CA LYS A 91 -0.43 2.48 -4.88
C LYS A 91 -1.62 2.43 -5.84
N ILE A 92 -2.85 2.65 -5.35
CA ILE A 92 -4.04 2.68 -6.21
C ILE A 92 -3.98 3.84 -7.22
N ALA A 93 -3.55 5.03 -6.81
CA ALA A 93 -3.40 6.16 -7.72
C ALA A 93 -2.38 5.86 -8.83
N TRP A 94 -1.27 5.20 -8.47
CA TRP A 94 -0.26 4.77 -9.42
C TRP A 94 -0.79 3.74 -10.43
N PHE A 95 -1.50 2.69 -9.98
CA PHE A 95 -2.11 1.71 -10.89
C PHE A 95 -3.21 2.28 -11.78
N LYS A 96 -3.84 3.40 -11.38
CA LYS A 96 -4.85 4.11 -12.18
C LYS A 96 -4.24 5.07 -13.19
N SER A 97 -2.99 5.49 -13.02
CA SER A 97 -2.38 6.48 -13.90
C SER A 97 -2.30 5.96 -15.34
N PRO A 98 -2.71 6.75 -16.35
CA PRO A 98 -2.57 6.37 -17.75
C PRO A 98 -1.10 6.33 -18.19
N SER A 99 -0.18 6.98 -17.47
CA SER A 99 1.26 6.99 -17.74
C SER A 99 2.02 5.76 -17.23
N THR A 100 1.38 4.89 -16.44
CA THR A 100 2.01 3.70 -15.88
C THR A 100 2.20 2.64 -16.95
N ASP A 101 3.46 2.19 -17.13
CA ASP A 101 3.82 1.19 -18.14
C ASP A 101 3.03 -0.11 -17.91
N PRO A 102 2.33 -0.62 -18.95
CA PRO A 102 1.58 -1.89 -18.91
C PRO A 102 2.38 -3.07 -18.35
N TYR A 103 3.70 -3.11 -18.57
CA TYR A 103 4.56 -4.17 -18.06
C TYR A 103 4.49 -4.31 -16.54
N PHE A 104 4.51 -3.20 -15.80
CA PHE A 104 4.46 -3.25 -14.34
C PHE A 104 3.07 -3.60 -13.80
N ILE A 105 2.03 -3.24 -14.55
CA ILE A 105 0.64 -3.54 -14.22
C ILE A 105 0.40 -5.05 -14.35
N ILE A 106 0.80 -5.64 -15.47
CA ILE A 106 0.62 -7.07 -15.78
C ILE A 106 1.42 -7.94 -14.81
N ASN A 107 2.66 -7.55 -14.51
CA ASN A 107 3.49 -8.30 -13.57
C ASN A 107 3.20 -7.97 -12.09
N GLY A 108 2.28 -7.04 -11.81
CA GLY A 108 1.95 -6.62 -10.44
C GLY A 108 3.13 -6.02 -9.66
N ILE A 109 4.11 -5.45 -10.36
CA ILE A 109 5.32 -4.88 -9.77
C ILE A 109 5.03 -3.42 -9.38
N TYR A 110 5.16 -3.12 -8.09
CA TYR A 110 5.13 -1.75 -7.60
C TYR A 110 6.56 -1.34 -7.20
N PRO A 111 7.19 -0.36 -7.86
CA PRO A 111 8.50 0.12 -7.45
C PRO A 111 8.43 0.69 -6.03
N LYS A 112 9.34 0.25 -5.16
CA LYS A 112 9.38 0.66 -3.74
C LYS A 112 9.85 2.11 -3.55
N GLU A 113 10.42 2.72 -4.58
CA GLU A 113 10.94 4.08 -4.58
C GLU A 113 10.21 4.90 -5.66
N ASP A 114 10.20 6.23 -5.50
CA ASP A 114 9.72 7.21 -6.49
C ASP A 114 10.64 7.22 -7.73
N ILE A 115 10.84 6.05 -8.33
CA ILE A 115 11.44 5.93 -9.64
C ILE A 115 10.41 6.54 -10.59
N ASN A 116 10.64 7.80 -10.96
CA ASN A 116 10.03 8.40 -12.13
C ASN A 116 10.51 7.58 -13.33
N ILE A 117 9.80 6.50 -13.63
CA ILE A 117 9.98 5.76 -14.87
C ILE A 117 9.43 6.67 -15.94
N ALA A 118 10.29 7.53 -16.49
CA ALA A 118 10.01 8.29 -17.69
C ALA A 118 9.72 7.24 -18.78
N THR A 119 8.44 7.04 -19.06
CA THR A 119 7.98 6.27 -20.22
C THR A 119 8.44 7.03 -21.45
N PHE A 120 9.64 6.68 -21.94
CA PHE A 120 10.09 7.16 -23.23
C PHE A 120 9.15 6.56 -24.27
N TYR A 121 8.22 7.38 -24.76
CA TYR A 121 7.54 7.13 -26.02
C TYR A 121 8.64 7.03 -27.08
N GLN A 122 9.03 5.81 -27.45
CA GLN A 122 9.92 5.58 -28.59
C GLN A 122 9.04 5.71 -29.84
N PRO A 123 9.14 6.80 -30.62
CA PRO A 123 8.39 6.90 -31.85
C PRO A 123 8.84 5.77 -32.78
N HIS A 124 7.85 5.05 -33.30
CA HIS A 124 8.01 3.98 -34.27
C HIS A 124 8.82 4.51 -35.46
N ARG A 125 10.11 4.17 -35.56
CA ARG A 125 10.85 4.40 -36.80
C ARG A 125 10.26 3.46 -37.84
N GLU A 126 9.52 4.03 -38.79
CA GLU A 126 9.16 3.37 -40.04
C GLU A 126 10.43 2.83 -40.69
N GLN A 127 10.49 1.52 -40.90
CA GLN A 127 11.54 0.92 -41.71
C GLN A 127 11.31 1.35 -43.16
N PRO A 128 12.32 1.86 -43.88
CA PRO A 128 12.17 2.16 -45.30
C PRO A 128 11.93 0.85 -46.05
N LEU A 129 10.84 0.81 -46.82
CA LEU A 129 10.47 -0.26 -47.71
C LEU A 129 11.58 -0.41 -48.77
N VAL A 130 12.51 -1.34 -48.56
CA VAL A 130 13.48 -1.72 -49.60
C VAL A 130 12.70 -2.46 -50.68
N ARG A 131 12.31 -1.73 -51.73
CA ARG A 131 11.80 -2.34 -52.97
C ARG A 131 12.96 -3.05 -53.65
N ALA A 132 12.76 -4.34 -53.90
CA ALA A 132 13.60 -5.17 -54.78
C ALA A 132 13.49 -4.72 -56.24
#